data_AF-A0A1M5KCJ8-F1
#
_entry.id   AF-A0A1M5KCJ8-F1
#
_cell.length_a   1.000
_cell.length_b   1.000
_cell.length_c   1.000
_cell.angle_alpha   90.00
_cell.angle_beta   90.00
_cell.angle_gamma   90.00
#
_symmetry.space_group_name_H-M   'P 1'
#
loop_
_entity.id
_entity.type
_entity.pdbx_description
1 polymer ?
#
loop_
_entity_poly.entity_id
_entity_poly.type
_entity_poly.pdbx_seq_one_letter_code
_entity_poly.pdbx_strand_id
1 'polypeptide(L)'
;MSSLHSTLACAALLLAGCASQTPNLDQQFGSAVHSLNQQQVLNPAAPVSPLVTGIDGKAAKSAYDNYQKSFKDPQPQTGALSIGVGR
;
A
#
# COMPACT_ATOMS: atom_id res chain seq x y z
N MET A 1 42.75 -39.76 33.21
CA MET A 1 42.08 -38.44 33.13
C MET A 1 42.16 -37.85 31.72
N SER A 2 43.29 -37.95 31.00
CA SER A 2 43.44 -37.40 29.63
C SER A 2 42.51 -38.01 28.57
N SER A 3 42.19 -39.32 28.66
CA SER A 3 41.32 -40.00 27.69
C SER A 3 39.86 -39.53 27.73
N LEU A 4 39.38 -39.07 28.89
CA LEU A 4 38.03 -38.57 29.10
C LEU A 4 37.83 -37.17 28.48
N HIS A 5 38.90 -36.36 28.44
CA HIS A 5 38.89 -35.05 27.79
C HIS A 5 38.85 -35.18 26.26
N SER A 6 39.55 -36.19 25.72
CA SER A 6 39.59 -36.45 24.27
C SER A 6 38.22 -36.90 23.73
N THR A 7 37.52 -37.78 24.44
CA THR A 7 36.17 -38.23 24.06
C THR A 7 35.14 -37.09 24.16
N LEU A 8 35.25 -36.23 25.18
CA LEU A 8 34.37 -35.07 25.33
C LEU A 8 34.59 -34.03 24.22
N ALA A 9 35.84 -33.80 23.80
CA ALA A 9 36.18 -32.92 22.69
C ALA A 9 35.63 -33.44 21.35
N CYS A 10 35.76 -34.75 21.07
CA CYS A 10 35.17 -35.36 19.88
C CYS A 10 33.63 -35.26 19.86
N ALA A 11 32.98 -35.47 21.01
CA ALA A 11 31.52 -35.36 21.10
C ALA A 11 31.04 -33.91 20.84
N ALA A 12 31.76 -32.90 21.35
CA ALA A 12 31.43 -31.50 21.13
C ALA A 12 31.55 -31.09 19.65
N LEU A 13 32.56 -31.58 18.94
CA LEU A 13 32.75 -31.32 17.51
C LEU A 13 31.64 -31.94 16.64
N LEU A 14 31.18 -33.14 16.99
CA LEU A 14 30.07 -33.80 16.29
C LEU A 14 28.74 -33.08 16.51
N LEU A 15 28.48 -32.53 17.70
CA LEU A 15 27.28 -31.74 17.98
C LEU A 15 27.28 -30.37 17.29
N ALA A 16 28.45 -29.75 17.09
CA ALA A 16 28.59 -28.47 16.40
C ALA A 16 28.15 -28.53 14.92
N GLY A 17 28.17 -29.71 14.30
CA GLY A 17 27.63 -29.92 12.95
C GLY A 17 26.11 -30.06 12.89
N CYS A 18 25.46 -30.58 13.94
CA CYS A 18 24.00 -30.74 13.99
C CYS A 18 23.26 -29.43 14.30
N ALA A 19 23.86 -28.56 15.12
CA ALA A 19 23.37 -27.20 15.38
C ALA A 19 24.20 -26.19 14.59
N SER A 20 24.32 -26.42 13.27
CA SER A 20 24.99 -25.49 12.37
C SER A 20 24.27 -24.14 12.42
N GLN A 21 24.73 -23.20 13.26
CA GLN A 21 24.43 -21.78 13.02
C GLN A 21 24.91 -21.51 11.61
N THR A 22 24.03 -21.05 10.73
CA THR A 22 24.31 -20.78 9.33
C THR A 22 24.72 -19.32 9.19
N PRO A 23 25.91 -18.92 9.67
CA PRO A 23 26.15 -17.53 10.05
C PRO A 23 26.21 -16.65 8.80
N ASN A 24 26.70 -17.21 7.69
CA ASN A 24 26.74 -16.53 6.40
C ASN A 24 25.36 -16.44 5.72
N LEU A 25 24.47 -17.41 5.92
CA LEU A 25 23.13 -17.41 5.30
C LEU A 25 22.16 -16.54 6.09
N ASP A 26 22.20 -16.63 7.42
CA ASP A 26 21.32 -15.89 8.32
C ASP A 26 21.65 -14.39 8.30
N GLN A 27 22.93 -14.03 8.10
CA GLN A 27 23.38 -12.64 7.99
C GLN A 27 22.74 -11.86 6.84
N GLN A 28 22.46 -12.55 5.72
CA GLN A 28 21.94 -11.91 4.51
C GLN A 28 20.45 -12.18 4.28
N PHE A 29 19.81 -12.93 5.17
CA PHE A 29 18.40 -13.27 5.05
C PHE A 29 17.54 -12.00 4.96
N GLY A 30 16.73 -11.91 3.90
CA GLY A 30 15.84 -10.76 3.66
C GLY A 30 16.50 -9.52 3.04
N SER A 31 17.82 -9.46 2.89
CA SER A 31 18.53 -8.30 2.31
C SER A 31 18.06 -7.94 0.89
N ALA A 32 17.81 -8.95 0.05
CA ALA A 32 17.31 -8.76 -1.32
C ALA A 32 15.89 -8.17 -1.35
N VAL A 33 15.00 -8.67 -0.47
CA VAL A 33 13.62 -8.17 -0.36
C VAL A 33 13.61 -6.74 0.19
N HIS A 34 14.46 -6.47 1.19
CA HIS A 34 14.62 -5.12 1.72
C HIS A 34 15.11 -4.13 0.65
N SER A 35 16.10 -4.54 -0.14
CA SER A 35 16.63 -3.73 -1.25
C SER A 35 15.58 -3.47 -2.32
N LEU A 36 14.82 -4.49 -2.72
CA LEU A 36 13.71 -4.36 -3.66
C LEU A 36 12.63 -3.41 -3.13
N ASN A 37 12.27 -3.54 -1.84
CA ASN A 37 11.28 -2.67 -1.24
C ASN A 37 11.73 -1.21 -1.28
N GLN A 38 12.97 -0.91 -0.93
CA GLN A 38 13.53 0.44 -1.01
C GLN A 38 13.49 1.01 -2.45
N GLN A 39 13.71 0.17 -3.46
CA GLN A 39 13.61 0.57 -4.87
C GLN A 39 12.16 0.78 -5.34
N GLN A 40 11.20 0.10 -4.72
CA GLN A 40 9.78 0.18 -5.07
C GLN A 40 9.04 1.31 -4.35
N VAL A 41 9.61 1.84 -3.26
CA VAL A 41 9.02 2.97 -2.54
C VAL A 41 9.18 4.24 -3.37
N LEU A 42 8.07 4.69 -3.99
CA LEU A 42 8.02 5.85 -4.87
C LEU A 42 8.47 7.16 -4.19
N ASN A 43 8.16 7.32 -2.91
CA ASN A 43 8.58 8.47 -2.11
C ASN A 43 8.75 8.08 -0.63
N PRO A 44 9.96 7.73 -0.17
CA PRO A 44 10.20 7.28 1.20
C PRO A 44 10.10 8.41 2.23
N ALA A 45 10.26 9.66 1.79
CA ALA A 45 10.10 10.86 2.61
C ALA A 45 8.77 11.57 2.31
N ALA A 46 7.77 10.85 1.79
CA ALA A 46 6.47 11.42 1.52
C ALA A 46 5.97 12.10 2.79
N PRO A 47 5.74 13.43 2.77
CA PRO A 47 5.07 14.06 3.89
C PRO A 47 3.75 13.31 4.10
N VAL A 48 3.25 13.28 5.33
CA VAL A 48 1.82 13.08 5.56
C VAL A 48 1.11 14.26 4.87
N SER A 49 0.94 14.16 3.55
CA SER A 49 0.25 15.17 2.77
C SER A 49 -1.12 15.37 3.39
N PRO A 50 -1.64 16.61 3.36
CA PRO A 50 -2.95 16.88 3.94
C PRO A 50 -3.94 15.90 3.33
N LEU A 51 -4.77 15.30 4.19
CA LEU A 51 -5.86 14.41 3.83
C LEU A 51 -6.49 14.93 2.53
N VAL A 52 -6.48 14.13 1.46
CA VAL A 52 -7.10 14.51 0.18
C VAL A 52 -8.43 15.16 0.51
N THR A 53 -8.59 16.44 0.15
CA THR A 53 -9.86 17.15 0.23
C THR A 53 -10.76 16.58 -0.86
N GLY A 54 -11.19 15.34 -0.64
CA GLY A 54 -12.16 14.66 -1.47
C GLY A 54 -13.49 15.38 -1.37
N ILE A 55 -14.39 15.04 -2.27
CA ILE A 55 -15.79 15.43 -2.16
C ILE A 55 -16.41 14.68 -0.97
N ASP A 56 -17.17 15.36 -0.12
CA ASP A 56 -17.87 14.69 0.98
C ASP A 56 -18.96 13.75 0.42
N GLY A 57 -19.35 12.75 1.19
CA GLY A 57 -20.30 11.74 0.72
C GLY A 57 -21.66 12.30 0.28
N LYS A 58 -22.12 13.41 0.86
CA LYS A 58 -23.39 14.04 0.46
C LYS A 58 -23.24 14.76 -0.86
N ALA A 59 -22.16 15.53 -1.03
CA ALA A 59 -21.86 16.18 -2.29
C ALA A 59 -21.64 15.15 -3.42
N ALA A 60 -20.96 14.03 -3.14
CA ALA A 60 -20.76 12.94 -4.10
C ALA A 60 -22.10 12.31 -4.53
N LYS A 61 -22.97 12.03 -3.56
CA LYS A 61 -24.32 11.52 -3.82
C LYS A 61 -25.14 12.50 -4.67
N SER A 62 -25.14 13.79 -4.31
CA SER A 62 -25.88 14.80 -5.05
C SER A 62 -25.37 14.93 -6.49
N ALA A 63 -24.06 14.89 -6.70
CA ALA A 63 -23.48 14.93 -8.04
C ALA A 63 -23.93 13.73 -8.88
N TYR A 64 -23.93 12.52 -8.30
CA TYR A 64 -24.37 11.30 -8.97
C TYR A 64 -25.88 11.29 -9.25
N ASP A 65 -26.70 11.75 -8.30
CA ASP A 65 -28.15 11.86 -8.48
C ASP A 65 -28.50 12.87 -9.60
N ASN A 66 -27.80 14.00 -9.66
CA ASN A 66 -27.99 15.00 -10.73
C ASN A 66 -27.56 14.46 -12.10
N TYR A 67 -26.44 13.73 -12.16
CA TYR A 67 -26.00 13.06 -13.38
C TYR A 67 -27.09 12.09 -13.89
N GLN A 68 -27.61 11.22 -13.04
CA GLN A 68 -28.68 10.30 -13.43
C GLN A 68 -29.96 11.01 -13.88
N LYS A 69 -30.36 12.09 -13.19
CA LYS A 69 -31.55 12.89 -13.56
C LYS A 69 -31.41 13.53 -14.94
N SER A 70 -30.20 13.97 -15.32
CA SER A 70 -29.99 14.58 -16.64
C SER A 70 -30.30 13.65 -17.82
N PHE A 71 -30.34 12.33 -17.61
CA PHE A 71 -30.75 11.36 -18.64
C PHE A 71 -32.24 10.98 -18.59
N LYS A 72 -32.95 11.37 -17.52
CA LYS A 72 -34.37 11.03 -17.29
C LYS A 72 -35.28 12.23 -17.49
N ASP A 73 -34.84 13.41 -17.10
CA ASP A 73 -35.61 14.64 -17.22
C ASP A 73 -35.32 15.32 -18.57
N PRO A 74 -36.34 15.71 -19.35
CA PRO A 74 -36.13 16.62 -20.48
C PRO A 74 -35.41 17.87 -19.97
N GLN A 75 -34.34 18.29 -20.65
CA GLN A 75 -33.67 19.54 -20.31
C GLN A 75 -34.71 20.67 -20.23
N PRO A 76 -34.76 21.44 -19.12
CA PRO A 76 -35.64 22.59 -19.03
C PRO A 76 -35.39 23.46 -20.26
N GLN A 77 -36.43 23.68 -21.08
CA GLN A 77 -36.31 24.57 -22.22
C GLN A 77 -36.04 25.98 -21.68
N THR A 78 -34.77 26.36 -21.67
CA THR A 78 -34.33 27.69 -21.29
C THR A 78 -34.77 28.62 -22.40
N GLY A 79 -35.87 29.34 -22.15
CA GLY A 79 -36.28 30.48 -22.96
C GLY A 79 -37.36 30.19 -23.99
N ALA A 80 -38.60 29.94 -23.53
CA ALA A 80 -39.72 30.57 -24.20
C ALA A 80 -39.63 32.08 -23.93
N LEU A 81 -38.81 32.80 -24.69
CA LEU A 81 -38.83 34.26 -24.72
C LEU A 81 -40.20 34.67 -25.27
N SER A 82 -41.18 34.88 -24.38
CA SER A 82 -42.44 35.53 -24.73
C SER A 82 -42.13 37.00 -25.00
N ILE A 83 -41.66 37.28 -26.22
CA ILE A 83 -41.56 38.64 -26.74
C ILE A 83 -42.99 39.08 -27.02
N GLY A 84 -43.61 39.70 -26.02
CA GLY A 84 -44.94 40.29 -26.14
C GLY A 84 -44.92 41.42 -27.16
N VAL A 85 -45.34 41.12 -28.39
CA VAL A 85 -45.73 42.15 -29.36
C VAL A 85 -47.21 42.45 -29.10
N GLY A 86 -47.46 43.40 -28.21
CA GLY A 86 -48.79 43.98 -28.03
C GLY A 86 -49.20 44.77 -29.27
N ARG A 87 -50.41 44.50 -29.75
CA ARG A 87 -51.25 45.47 -30.46
C ARG A 87 -52.58 45.54 -29.76
#